data_AF-A0A969PSP5-F1
#
_entry.id   AF-A0A969PSP5-F1
#
_cell.length_a   1.000
_cell.length_b   1.000
_cell.length_c   1.000
_cell.angle_alpha   90.00
_cell.angle_beta   90.00
_cell.angle_gamma   90.00
#
_symmetry.space_group_name_H-M   'P 1'
#
loop_
_entity.id
_entity.type
_entity.pdbx_description
1 polymer ?
#
loop_
_entity_poly.entity_id
_entity_poly.type
_entity_poly.pdbx_seq_one_letter_code
_entity_poly.pdbx_strand_id
1 'polypeptide(L)' 'IGVEGDFLASDAVQLCDADGKEIARGIANYNSAEIKKIKGNHSDNIPALLGYVGAETVVHRDNLALFD' A
#
# COMPACT_ATOMS: atom_id res chain seq x y z
N ILE A 1 -13.24 0.84 0.17
CA ILE A 1 -11.77 0.82 -0.03
C ILE A 1 -11.27 -0.61 0.12
N GLY A 2 -10.42 -1.11 -0.79
CA GLY A 2 -10.02 -2.53 -0.94
C GLY A 2 -8.51 -2.70 -1.25
N VAL A 3 -8.04 -3.95 -1.33
CA VAL A 3 -6.75 -4.32 -1.93
C VAL A 3 -7.07 -5.44 -2.91
N GLU A 4 -6.76 -5.23 -4.18
CA GLU A 4 -7.11 -6.15 -5.27
C GLU A 4 -5.86 -6.69 -5.96
N GLY A 5 -5.96 -7.90 -6.48
CA GLY A 5 -4.84 -8.62 -7.07
C GLY A 5 -3.81 -9.13 -6.07
N ASP A 6 -2.75 -9.71 -6.64
CA ASP A 6 -1.59 -10.22 -5.94
C ASP A 6 -0.33 -9.52 -6.48
N PHE A 7 0.47 -8.98 -5.57
CA PHE A 7 1.69 -8.25 -5.86
C PHE A 7 2.63 -8.35 -4.65
N LEU A 8 3.92 -8.16 -4.90
CA LEU A 8 4.98 -8.19 -3.91
C LEU A 8 5.39 -6.77 -3.49
N ALA A 9 6.19 -6.69 -2.43
CA ALA A 9 6.90 -5.46 -2.12
C ALA A 9 7.84 -5.11 -3.29
N SER A 10 7.99 -3.80 -3.55
CA SER A 10 8.69 -3.21 -4.69
C SER A 10 7.97 -3.28 -6.04
N ASP A 11 6.78 -3.90 -6.12
CA ASP A 11 5.96 -3.84 -7.34
C ASP A 11 5.29 -2.48 -7.49
N ALA A 12 5.09 -2.05 -8.74
CA ALA A 12 4.28 -0.90 -9.07
C ALA A 12 2.79 -1.27 -8.96
N VAL A 13 2.04 -0.50 -8.18
CA VAL A 13 0.61 -0.70 -7.93
C VAL A 13 -0.20 0.52 -8.35
N GLN A 14 -1.44 0.27 -8.75
CA GLN A 14 -2.43 1.32 -9.02
C GLN A 14 -3.05 1.79 -7.71
N LEU A 15 -3.28 3.10 -7.63
CA LEU A 15 -4.05 3.73 -6.58
C LEU A 15 -5.31 4.29 -7.22
N CYS A 16 -6.46 3.77 -6.80
CA CYS A 16 -7.76 4.15 -7.34
C CYS A 16 -8.61 4.85 -6.30
N ASP A 17 -9.48 5.76 -6.75
CA ASP A 17 -10.51 6.37 -5.92
C ASP A 17 -11.66 5.40 -5.61
N ALA A 18 -12.72 5.88 -4.96
CA ALA A 18 -13.87 5.06 -4.57
C ALA A 18 -14.70 4.55 -5.77
N ASP A 19 -14.61 5.22 -6.93
CA ASP A 19 -15.30 4.85 -8.16
C ASP A 19 -14.44 3.91 -9.04
N GLY A 20 -13.23 3.59 -8.57
CA GLY A 20 -12.28 2.72 -9.27
C GLY A 20 -11.47 3.45 -10.34
N LYS A 21 -11.56 4.78 -10.44
CA LYS A 21 -10.71 5.56 -11.34
C LYS A 21 -9.29 5.56 -10.78
N GLU A 22 -8.34 5.16 -11.60
CA GLU A 22 -6.91 5.26 -11.29
C GLU A 22 -6.52 6.74 -11.17
N ILE A 23 -5.97 7.13 -10.02
CA ILE A 23 -5.53 8.51 -9.71
C ILE A 23 -4.01 8.62 -9.55
N ALA A 24 -3.33 7.50 -9.32
CA ALA A 24 -1.89 7.44 -9.20
C ALA A 24 -1.35 6.03 -9.41
N ARG A 25 -0.03 5.95 -9.58
CA ARG A 25 0.75 4.72 -9.38
C ARG A 25 1.85 4.95 -8.37
N GLY A 26 2.24 3.90 -7.67
CA GLY A 26 3.43 3.97 -6.84
C GLY A 26 4.02 2.61 -6.52
N ILE A 27 5.18 2.63 -5.87
CA ILE A 27 5.87 1.41 -5.46
C ILE A 27 5.39 0.98 -4.07
N ALA A 28 4.89 -0.24 -3.97
CA ALA A 28 4.39 -0.80 -2.71
C ALA A 28 5.54 -1.22 -1.78
N ASN A 29 5.51 -0.79 -0.53
CA ASN A 29 6.47 -1.22 0.50
C ASN A 29 6.14 -2.60 1.09
N TYR A 30 4.90 -3.08 0.90
CA TYR A 30 4.36 -4.30 1.45
C TYR A 30 3.65 -5.10 0.36
N ASN A 31 3.62 -6.42 0.49
CA ASN A 31 2.87 -7.25 -0.46
C ASN A 31 1.35 -7.16 -0.21
N SER A 32 0.56 -7.67 -1.17
CA SER A 32 -0.91 -7.58 -1.11
C SER A 32 -1.50 -8.21 0.17
N ALA A 33 -0.93 -9.31 0.66
CA ALA A 33 -1.40 -10.02 1.86
C ALA A 33 -1.09 -9.24 3.15
N GLU A 34 0.09 -8.63 3.23
CA GLU A 34 0.46 -7.77 4.36
C GLU A 34 -0.40 -6.52 4.40
N ILE A 35 -0.63 -5.85 3.27
CA ILE A 35 -1.51 -4.67 3.19
C ILE A 35 -2.93 -5.04 3.63
N LYS A 36 -3.47 -6.19 3.19
CA LYS A 36 -4.78 -6.69 3.66
C LYS A 36 -4.83 -6.83 5.18
N LYS A 37 -3.73 -7.21 5.83
CA LYS A 37 -3.63 -7.38 7.28
C LYS A 37 -3.53 -6.05 8.04
N ILE A 38 -2.79 -5.07 7.51
CA ILE A 38 -2.54 -3.79 8.19
C ILE A 38 -3.53 -2.68 7.83
N LYS A 39 -4.29 -2.82 6.74
CA LYS A 39 -5.25 -1.82 6.27
C LYS A 39 -6.19 -1.36 7.38
N GLY A 40 -6.30 -0.05 7.56
CA GLY A 40 -7.14 0.58 8.58
C GLY A 40 -6.49 0.68 9.96
N ASN A 41 -5.25 0.21 10.14
CA ASN A 41 -4.50 0.36 11.38
C ASN A 41 -3.52 1.55 11.28
N HIS A 42 -3.20 2.12 12.44
CA HIS A 42 -2.13 3.12 12.56
C HIS A 42 -0.76 2.48 12.29
N SER A 43 0.18 3.22 11.71
CA SER A 43 1.50 2.70 11.33
C SER A 43 2.28 2.12 12.52
N ASP A 44 2.09 2.68 13.72
CA ASP A 44 2.70 2.17 14.96
C ASP A 44 2.28 0.73 15.31
N ASN A 45 1.14 0.27 14.78
CA ASN A 45 0.66 -1.10 15.00
C ASN A 45 1.21 -2.10 13.97
N ILE A 46 1.81 -1.63 12.87
CA ILE A 46 2.32 -2.50 11.80
C ILE A 46 3.31 -3.53 12.32
N PRO A 47 4.31 -3.19 13.17
CA PRO A 47 5.27 -4.18 13.63
C PRO A 47 4.65 -5.31 14.46
N ALA A 48 3.65 -4.99 15.28
CA ALA A 48 2.92 -6.00 16.05
C ALA A 48 2.07 -6.90 15.14
N LEU A 49 1.47 -6.33 14.08
CA LEU A 49 0.64 -7.08 13.14
C LEU A 49 1.47 -7.95 12.20
N LEU A 50 2.64 -7.49 11.73
CA LEU A 50 3.47 -8.20 10.76
C LEU A 50 4.58 -9.05 11.39
N GLY A 51 4.95 -8.77 12.65
CA GLY A 51 6.02 -9.46 13.36
C GLY A 51 7.43 -8.94 13.04
N TYR A 52 7.55 -7.80 12.37
CA TYR A 52 8.83 -7.15 12.06
C TYR A 52 8.67 -5.63 11.91
N VAL A 53 9.75 -4.88 12.13
CA VAL A 53 9.78 -3.44 11.89
C VAL A 53 9.99 -3.19 10.40
N GLY A 54 9.02 -2.54 9.74
CA GLY A 54 9.05 -2.22 8.32
C GLY A 54 8.93 -0.71 8.05
N ALA A 55 8.47 -0.35 6.84
CA ALA A 55 8.23 1.04 6.46
C ALA A 55 6.97 1.63 7.11
N GLU A 56 6.96 2.94 7.39
CA GLU A 56 5.77 3.58 8.00
C GLU A 56 4.63 3.81 7.00
N THR A 57 4.88 3.68 5.70
CA THR A 57 3.93 3.97 4.62
C THR A 57 3.71 2.75 3.73
N VAL A 58 2.50 2.57 3.20
CA VAL A 58 2.23 1.55 2.16
C VAL A 58 2.86 1.92 0.83
N VAL A 59 2.73 3.19 0.43
CA VAL A 59 3.43 3.81 -0.70
C VAL A 59 4.00 5.13 -0.20
N HIS A 60 5.32 5.31 -0.33
CA HIS A 60 5.95 6.57 0.04
C HIS A 60 5.71 7.63 -1.05
N ARG A 61 5.55 8.91 -0.67
CA ARG A 61 5.26 9.99 -1.64
C ARG A 61 6.34 10.16 -2.71
N ASP A 62 7.59 9.85 -2.38
CA ASP A 62 8.71 9.96 -3.33
C ASP A 62 8.67 8.83 -4.38
N ASN A 63 7.93 7.76 -4.10
CA ASN A 63 7.69 6.64 -4.99
C ASN A 63 6.27 6.65 -5.57
N LEU A 64 5.63 7.82 -5.62
CA LEU A 64 4.26 8.04 -6.08
C LEU A 64 4.25 8.99 -7.28
N ALA A 65 3.54 8.60 -8.35
CA ALA A 65 3.24 9.46 -9.49
C ALA A 65 1.71 9.68 -9.56
N LEU A 66 1.29 10.93 -9.45
CA LEU A 66 -0.12 11.34 -9.62
C LEU A 66 -0.47 11.49 -11.09
N PHE A 67 -1.72 11.22 -11.42
CA PHE A 67 -2.29 11.51 -12.74
C PHE A 67 -3.23 12.71 -12.65
N ASP A 68 -3.18 13.56 -13.68
CA ASP A 68 -4.07 14.73 -13.82
C ASP A 68 -5.50 14.32 -14.22
#